data_AF-A0A2H0MUN0-F1
#
_entry.id   AF-A0A2H0MUN0-F1
#
_cell.length_a   1.000
_cell.length_b   1.000
_cell.length_c   1.000
_cell.angle_alpha   90.00
_cell.angle_beta   90.00
_cell.angle_gamma   90.00
#
_symmetry.space_group_name_H-M   'P 1'
#
loop_
_entity.id
_entity.type
_entity.pdbx_description
1 polymer ?
#
loop_
_entity_poly.entity_id
_entity_poly.type
_entity_poly.pdbx_seq_one_letter_code
_entity_poly.pdbx_strand_id
1 'polypeptide(L)'
;MAVTYLTKTKEIISENGDSFKLSRTLDTVEQNFHEGQMGTSIGQCKNLIEGLAKTVLDKKSVVYENGISFPKLVKKAVRELNIGLVGNNDQKTNEAFLGLVNSICNSIDNTAESLATLRNDYSPEAHGRSADHTDLPKEYAEFIILQTDALLCFLLNIVQRHKEYDPPLVFTDHEDYNDSLYEQFGEIEIFGDLYQAPEILFQQHPKKYKEKLKEFKVQGGQSHDE
;
A
#
# COMPACT_ATOMS: atom_id res chain seq x y z
N MET A 1 34.57 5.04 -4.23
CA MET A 1 33.41 4.67 -3.39
C MET A 1 32.66 3.57 -4.10
N ALA A 2 32.32 2.47 -3.42
CA ALA A 2 31.39 1.50 -3.98
C ALA A 2 30.03 2.19 -4.14
N VAL A 3 29.40 2.07 -5.31
CA VAL A 3 28.07 2.62 -5.56
C VAL A 3 27.08 1.84 -4.70
N THR A 4 26.32 2.55 -3.87
CA THR A 4 25.25 2.00 -3.02
C THR A 4 23.91 2.19 -3.75
N TYR A 5 23.04 1.20 -3.68
CA TYR A 5 21.72 1.21 -4.30
C TYR A 5 20.62 1.05 -3.24
N LEU A 6 19.36 1.24 -3.64
CA LEU A 6 18.21 1.05 -2.76
C LEU A 6 18.25 1.94 -1.49
N THR A 7 19.06 3.02 -1.52
CA THR A 7 19.38 3.84 -0.35
C THR A 7 18.13 4.45 0.26
N LYS A 8 17.20 4.94 -0.58
CA LYS A 8 15.96 5.56 -0.09
C LYS A 8 15.06 4.55 0.61
N THR A 9 14.93 3.36 0.04
CA THR A 9 14.15 2.28 0.68
C THR A 9 14.79 1.87 2.01
N LYS A 10 16.13 1.77 2.06
CA LYS A 10 16.87 1.47 3.29
C LYS A 10 16.68 2.54 4.38
N GLU A 11 16.70 3.82 4.00
CA GLU A 11 16.40 4.95 4.90
C GLU A 11 14.99 4.80 5.50
N ILE A 12 13.96 4.63 4.68
CA ILE A 12 12.57 4.48 5.15
C ILE A 12 12.42 3.29 6.11
N ILE A 13 13.06 2.16 5.80
CA ILE A 13 13.04 0.98 6.66
C ILE A 13 13.75 1.25 7.99
N SER A 14 14.87 1.98 7.99
CA SER A 14 15.59 2.32 9.22
C SER A 14 14.77 3.24 10.13
N GLU A 15 13.99 4.16 9.56
CA GLU A 15 13.15 5.11 10.31
C GLU A 15 11.86 4.47 10.84
N ASN A 16 11.23 3.60 10.04
CA ASN A 16 9.88 3.07 10.32
C ASN A 16 9.87 1.59 10.75
N GLY A 17 11.04 0.95 10.76
CA GLY A 17 11.23 -0.48 11.03
C GLY A 17 10.90 -1.38 9.84
N ASP A 18 11.58 -2.53 9.77
CA ASP A 18 11.43 -3.52 8.68
C ASP A 18 10.18 -4.40 8.83
N SER A 19 9.01 -3.76 8.92
CA SER A 19 7.72 -4.47 9.09
C SER A 19 7.30 -5.29 7.86
N PHE A 20 8.04 -5.17 6.76
CA PHE A 20 7.84 -5.89 5.50
C PHE A 20 8.96 -6.90 5.21
N LYS A 21 9.94 -7.04 6.12
CA LYS A 21 11.07 -7.98 6.03
C LYS A 21 11.85 -7.88 4.71
N LEU A 22 12.05 -6.65 4.22
CA LEU A 22 12.70 -6.36 2.94
C LEU A 22 14.22 -6.26 3.06
N SER A 23 14.77 -5.90 4.24
CA SER A 23 16.20 -5.54 4.40
C SER A 23 17.15 -6.59 3.84
N ARG A 24 16.93 -7.86 4.18
CA ARG A 24 17.79 -8.97 3.71
C ARG A 24 17.83 -9.07 2.19
N THR A 25 16.69 -8.90 1.54
CA THR A 25 16.59 -9.00 0.08
C THR A 25 17.20 -7.77 -0.58
N LEU A 26 17.09 -6.57 0.02
CA LEU A 26 17.78 -5.36 -0.46
C LEU A 26 19.29 -5.54 -0.47
N ASP A 27 19.87 -6.08 0.60
CA ASP A 27 21.31 -6.35 0.68
C ASP A 27 21.74 -7.42 -0.33
N THR A 28 20.89 -8.42 -0.57
CA THR A 28 21.14 -9.47 -1.57
C THR A 28 21.17 -8.89 -2.99
N VAL A 29 20.29 -7.94 -3.32
CA VAL A 29 20.30 -7.24 -4.63
C VAL A 29 21.64 -6.53 -4.83
N GLU A 30 22.07 -5.72 -3.85
CA GLU A 30 23.33 -4.98 -3.95
C GLU A 30 24.54 -5.90 -4.09
N GLN A 31 24.61 -6.94 -3.26
CA GLN A 31 25.70 -7.90 -3.30
C GLN A 31 25.80 -8.57 -4.68
N ASN A 32 24.68 -9.07 -5.21
CA ASN A 32 24.64 -9.70 -6.53
C ASN A 32 25.09 -8.73 -7.62
N PHE A 33 24.67 -7.46 -7.55
CA PHE A 33 25.07 -6.45 -8.52
C PHE A 33 26.58 -6.15 -8.44
N HIS A 34 27.16 -6.05 -7.24
CA HIS A 34 28.62 -5.84 -7.08
C HIS A 34 29.44 -7.05 -7.53
N GLU A 35 28.92 -8.26 -7.37
CA GLU A 35 29.54 -9.51 -7.80
C GLU A 35 29.40 -9.80 -9.30
N GLY A 36 28.73 -8.94 -10.05
CA GLY A 36 28.56 -9.12 -11.50
C GLY A 36 27.39 -10.03 -11.89
N GLN A 37 26.52 -10.41 -10.96
CA GLN A 37 25.39 -11.32 -11.15
C GLN A 37 24.10 -10.55 -11.46
N MET A 38 24.03 -9.95 -12.65
CA MET A 38 22.97 -9.01 -13.03
C MET A 38 21.60 -9.70 -13.10
N GLY A 39 21.54 -10.88 -13.73
CA GLY A 39 20.32 -11.69 -13.82
C GLY A 39 19.77 -12.12 -12.45
N THR A 40 20.64 -12.39 -11.47
CA THR A 40 20.24 -12.72 -10.09
C THR A 40 19.71 -11.48 -9.38
N SER A 41 20.41 -10.36 -9.49
CA SER A 41 20.01 -9.07 -8.92
C SER A 41 18.61 -8.64 -9.38
N ILE A 42 18.32 -8.75 -10.67
CA ILE A 42 17.02 -8.41 -11.27
C ILE A 42 15.91 -9.35 -10.77
N GLY A 43 16.21 -10.65 -10.66
CA GLY A 43 15.27 -11.61 -10.07
C GLY A 43 14.86 -11.22 -8.64
N GLN A 44 15.81 -10.73 -7.84
CA GLN A 44 15.53 -10.27 -6.48
C GLN A 44 14.74 -8.96 -6.42
N CYS A 45 14.93 -8.04 -7.37
CA CYS A 45 14.09 -6.85 -7.51
C CYS A 45 12.60 -7.20 -7.67
N LYS A 46 12.29 -8.21 -8.50
CA LYS A 46 10.92 -8.74 -8.62
C LYS A 46 10.41 -9.27 -7.29
N ASN A 47 11.22 -10.09 -6.60
CA ASN A 47 10.84 -10.67 -5.30
C ASN A 47 10.54 -9.61 -4.24
N LEU A 48 11.28 -8.50 -4.21
CA LEU A 48 11.03 -7.38 -3.32
C LEU A 48 9.63 -6.77 -3.53
N ILE A 49 9.31 -6.43 -4.78
CA ILE A 49 8.03 -5.82 -5.13
C ILE A 49 6.89 -6.81 -4.85
N GLU A 50 7.09 -8.09 -5.18
CA GLU A 50 6.10 -9.16 -4.95
C GLU A 50 5.84 -9.37 -3.45
N GLY A 51 6.91 -9.43 -2.65
CA GLY A 51 6.84 -9.58 -1.20
C GLY A 51 6.14 -8.41 -0.52
N LEU A 52 6.45 -7.18 -0.94
CA LEU A 52 5.77 -5.98 -0.45
C LEU A 52 4.28 -6.01 -0.80
N ALA A 53 3.93 -6.31 -2.05
CA ALA A 53 2.54 -6.36 -2.52
C ALA A 53 1.72 -7.42 -1.75
N LYS A 54 2.23 -8.64 -1.58
CA LYS A 54 1.58 -9.70 -0.78
C LYS A 54 1.37 -9.25 0.66
N THR A 55 2.41 -8.74 1.30
CA THR A 55 2.34 -8.29 2.69
C THR A 55 1.34 -7.15 2.87
N VAL A 56 1.24 -6.23 1.90
CA VAL A 56 0.21 -5.18 1.90
C VAL A 56 -1.19 -5.78 1.88
N LEU A 57 -1.46 -6.71 0.95
CA LEU A 57 -2.75 -7.38 0.84
C LEU A 57 -3.09 -8.20 2.08
N ASP A 58 -2.12 -8.94 2.63
CA ASP A 58 -2.27 -9.73 3.85
C ASP A 58 -2.61 -8.83 5.05
N LYS A 59 -1.88 -7.72 5.23
CA LYS A 59 -2.16 -6.73 6.30
C LYS A 59 -3.53 -6.08 6.14
N LYS A 60 -4.07 -6.02 4.92
CA LYS A 60 -5.41 -5.51 4.61
C LYS A 60 -6.49 -6.60 4.62
N SER A 61 -6.13 -7.85 4.92
CA SER A 61 -7.04 -9.01 4.86
C SER A 61 -7.70 -9.21 3.49
N VAL A 62 -6.99 -8.87 2.41
CA VAL A 62 -7.49 -8.98 1.04
C VAL A 62 -7.00 -10.29 0.42
N VAL A 63 -7.93 -11.20 0.13
CA VAL A 63 -7.62 -12.48 -0.49
C VAL A 63 -7.14 -12.29 -1.93
N TYR A 64 -6.10 -13.02 -2.35
CA TYR A 64 -5.63 -13.08 -3.72
C TYR A 64 -5.42 -14.53 -4.17
N GLU A 65 -5.53 -14.76 -5.48
CA GLU A 65 -5.46 -16.10 -6.07
C GLU A 65 -4.06 -16.72 -5.95
N ASN A 66 -4.00 -18.03 -5.72
CA ASN A 66 -2.76 -18.79 -5.82
C ASN A 66 -2.25 -18.75 -7.27
N GLY A 67 -0.99 -18.34 -7.46
CA GLY A 67 -0.41 -18.17 -8.79
C GLY A 67 -0.85 -16.89 -9.53
N ILE A 68 -1.44 -15.92 -8.83
CA ILE A 68 -1.69 -14.59 -9.38
C ILE A 68 -0.42 -14.04 -10.06
N SER A 69 -0.58 -13.50 -11.27
CA SER A 69 0.56 -12.95 -11.99
C SER A 69 1.14 -11.76 -11.22
N PHE A 70 2.47 -11.63 -11.27
CA PHE A 70 3.19 -10.54 -10.61
C PHE A 70 2.57 -9.15 -10.91
N PRO A 71 2.21 -8.81 -12.15
CA PRO A 71 1.60 -7.51 -12.42
C PRO A 71 0.20 -7.32 -11.80
N LYS A 72 -0.67 -8.34 -11.87
CA LYS A 72 -2.01 -8.31 -11.25
C LYS A 72 -1.94 -8.14 -9.74
N LEU A 73 -0.99 -8.82 -9.09
CA LEU A 73 -0.75 -8.73 -7.66
C LEU A 73 -0.38 -7.30 -7.24
N VAL A 74 0.59 -6.68 -7.92
CA VAL A 74 1.04 -5.33 -7.60
C VAL A 74 -0.07 -4.31 -7.81
N LYS A 75 -0.80 -4.41 -8.92
CA LYS A 75 -1.97 -3.56 -9.20
C LYS A 75 -3.04 -3.68 -8.11
N LYS A 76 -3.30 -4.90 -7.62
CA LYS A 76 -4.24 -5.12 -6.52
C LYS A 76 -3.77 -4.43 -5.24
N ALA A 77 -2.50 -4.62 -4.85
CA ALA A 77 -1.94 -3.98 -3.67
C ALA A 77 -2.02 -2.45 -3.71
N VAL A 78 -1.69 -1.83 -4.85
CA VAL A 78 -1.77 -0.36 -4.99
C VAL A 78 -3.21 0.15 -4.85
N ARG A 79 -4.20 -0.57 -5.38
CA ARG A 79 -5.61 -0.22 -5.22
C ARG A 79 -6.07 -0.29 -3.76
N GLU A 80 -5.66 -1.33 -3.03
CA GLU A 80 -6.02 -1.52 -1.60
C GLU A 80 -5.33 -0.53 -0.66
N LEU A 81 -4.20 0.04 -1.09
CA LEU A 81 -3.59 1.18 -0.41
C LEU A 81 -4.44 2.45 -0.51
N ASN A 82 -5.60 2.37 -1.17
CA ASN A 82 -6.68 3.33 -1.27
C ASN A 82 -6.15 4.76 -1.34
N ILE A 83 -5.76 5.11 -2.55
CA ILE A 83 -5.26 6.44 -2.91
C ILE A 83 -6.47 7.41 -3.01
N GLY A 84 -7.36 7.33 -2.01
CA GLY A 84 -8.62 8.04 -1.92
C GLY A 84 -8.42 9.42 -1.30
N LEU A 85 -8.86 10.42 -2.05
CA LEU A 85 -9.09 11.82 -1.70
C LEU A 85 -7.89 12.52 -1.05
N VAL A 86 -7.07 13.16 -1.88
CA VAL A 86 -6.41 14.41 -1.46
C VAL A 86 -7.54 15.28 -0.91
N GLY A 87 -7.45 15.73 0.35
CA GLY A 87 -8.57 16.17 1.21
C GLY A 87 -9.45 17.35 0.74
N ASN A 88 -9.53 17.63 -0.55
CA ASN A 88 -10.45 18.57 -1.15
C ASN A 88 -11.50 17.81 -1.98
N ASN A 89 -12.77 18.14 -1.77
CA ASN A 89 -13.93 17.65 -2.52
C ASN A 89 -13.94 18.07 -4.01
N ASP A 90 -12.81 18.46 -4.60
CA ASP A 90 -12.73 18.77 -6.02
C ASP A 90 -12.64 17.48 -6.85
N GLN A 91 -13.76 17.13 -7.48
CA GLN A 91 -13.88 15.95 -8.34
C GLN A 91 -12.78 15.87 -9.40
N LYS A 92 -12.40 17.01 -10.01
CA LYS A 92 -11.39 17.04 -11.07
C LYS A 92 -9.99 16.69 -10.55
N THR A 93 -9.61 17.21 -9.38
CA THR A 93 -8.34 16.87 -8.73
C THR A 93 -8.29 15.40 -8.35
N ASN A 94 -9.40 14.85 -7.85
CA ASN A 94 -9.50 13.43 -7.50
C ASN A 94 -9.41 12.53 -8.74
N GLU A 95 -10.08 12.87 -9.84
CA GLU A 95 -9.98 12.14 -11.11
C GLU A 95 -8.55 12.18 -11.68
N ALA A 96 -7.88 13.34 -11.67
CA ALA A 96 -6.51 13.47 -12.14
C ALA A 96 -5.53 12.62 -11.31
N PHE A 97 -5.73 12.60 -9.98
CA PHE A 97 -4.93 11.79 -9.07
C PHE A 97 -5.15 10.29 -9.30
N LEU A 98 -6.40 9.85 -9.45
CA LEU A 98 -6.72 8.47 -9.84
C LEU A 98 -6.11 8.11 -11.20
N GLY A 99 -6.11 9.03 -12.16
CA GLY A 99 -5.45 8.87 -13.46
C GLY A 99 -3.93 8.66 -13.35
N LEU A 100 -3.26 9.46 -12.51
CA LEU A 100 -1.83 9.31 -12.20
C LEU A 100 -1.55 7.94 -11.58
N VAL A 101 -2.33 7.55 -10.57
CA VAL A 101 -2.20 6.25 -9.89
C VAL A 101 -2.36 5.10 -10.88
N ASN A 102 -3.39 5.15 -11.72
CA ASN A 102 -3.61 4.12 -12.73
C ASN A 102 -2.45 4.06 -13.74
N SER A 103 -1.90 5.21 -14.13
CA SER A 103 -0.75 5.28 -15.04
C SER A 103 0.51 4.69 -14.40
N ILE A 104 0.77 4.98 -13.13
CA ILE A 104 1.85 4.37 -12.34
C ILE A 104 1.64 2.86 -12.25
N CYS A 105 0.42 2.41 -11.92
CA CYS A 105 0.09 0.98 -11.87
C CYS A 105 0.39 0.28 -13.20
N ASN A 106 -0.01 0.88 -14.33
CA ASN A 106 0.25 0.32 -15.65
C ASN A 106 1.75 0.36 -16.01
N SER A 107 2.48 1.39 -15.59
CA SER A 107 3.94 1.45 -15.77
C SER A 107 4.65 0.34 -14.98
N ILE A 108 4.20 0.09 -13.74
CA ILE A 108 4.69 -1.02 -12.92
C ILE A 108 4.32 -2.36 -13.55
N ASP A 109 3.11 -2.50 -14.10
CA ASP A 109 2.62 -3.69 -14.81
C ASP A 109 3.54 -4.03 -16.01
N ASN A 110 3.77 -3.05 -16.88
CA ASN A 110 4.67 -3.20 -18.03
C ASN A 110 6.13 -3.47 -17.62
N THR A 111 6.61 -2.81 -16.54
CA THR A 111 7.95 -3.05 -15.99
C THR A 111 8.04 -4.47 -15.43
N ALA A 112 6.99 -4.92 -14.75
CA ALA A 112 6.88 -6.25 -14.17
C ALA A 112 6.90 -7.35 -15.24
N GLU A 113 6.19 -7.16 -16.34
CA GLU A 113 6.25 -8.05 -17.50
C GLU A 113 7.66 -8.05 -18.13
N SER A 114 8.25 -6.87 -18.33
CA SER A 114 9.60 -6.75 -18.89
C SER A 114 10.66 -7.43 -18.00
N LEU A 115 10.54 -7.28 -16.67
CA LEU A 115 11.39 -7.96 -15.69
C LEU A 115 11.19 -9.47 -15.71
N ALA A 116 9.96 -9.95 -15.91
CA ALA A 116 9.69 -11.39 -16.01
C ALA A 116 10.35 -11.99 -17.26
N THR A 117 10.25 -11.31 -18.40
CA THR A 117 10.95 -11.69 -19.63
C THR A 117 12.46 -11.70 -19.45
N LEU A 118 13.03 -10.59 -18.93
CA LEU A 118 14.46 -10.51 -18.64
C LEU A 118 14.91 -11.58 -17.64
N ARG A 119 14.12 -11.90 -16.61
CA ARG A 119 14.47 -12.95 -15.65
C ARG A 119 14.49 -14.33 -16.32
N ASN A 120 13.53 -14.63 -17.19
CA ASN A 120 13.52 -15.89 -17.92
C ASN A 120 14.71 -16.01 -18.87
N ASP A 121 15.08 -14.89 -19.52
CA ASP A 121 16.12 -14.86 -20.54
C ASP A 121 17.52 -14.63 -19.99
N TYR A 122 17.68 -14.03 -18.80
CA TYR A 122 18.96 -13.57 -18.20
C TYR A 122 19.28 -14.15 -16.80
N SER A 123 18.35 -14.76 -16.05
CA SER A 123 18.62 -15.28 -14.70
C SER A 123 19.06 -16.76 -14.64
N PRO A 124 20.10 -17.15 -13.86
CA PRO A 124 20.59 -18.54 -13.78
C PRO A 124 19.57 -19.56 -13.26
N GLU A 125 18.64 -19.10 -12.43
CA GLU A 125 17.57 -19.93 -11.82
C GLU A 125 16.38 -20.15 -12.76
N ALA A 126 16.38 -19.56 -13.97
CA ALA A 126 15.36 -19.81 -14.97
C ALA A 126 15.56 -21.20 -15.60
N HIS A 127 14.50 -22.00 -15.64
CA HIS A 127 14.55 -23.33 -16.25
C HIS A 127 14.95 -23.26 -17.73
N GLY A 128 15.97 -24.02 -18.14
CA GLY A 128 16.27 -24.28 -19.57
C GLY A 128 17.55 -23.68 -20.15
N ARG A 129 18.57 -23.35 -19.35
CA ARG A 129 19.78 -22.67 -19.87
C ARG A 129 20.92 -23.56 -20.34
N SER A 130 21.52 -23.12 -21.44
CA SER A 130 22.82 -23.59 -21.96
C SER A 130 23.98 -22.96 -21.17
N ALA A 131 25.16 -23.61 -21.17
CA ALA A 131 26.36 -23.18 -20.44
C ALA A 131 26.97 -21.85 -20.94
N ASP A 132 26.64 -21.41 -22.16
CA ASP A 132 27.22 -20.23 -22.82
C ASP A 132 26.40 -18.94 -22.62
N HIS A 133 25.66 -18.81 -21.52
CA HIS A 133 24.75 -17.68 -21.31
C HIS A 133 25.49 -16.37 -20.97
N THR A 134 25.22 -15.30 -21.72
CA THR A 134 25.76 -13.95 -21.46
C THR A 134 24.81 -13.16 -20.55
N ASP A 135 25.31 -12.71 -19.40
CA ASP A 135 24.53 -11.91 -18.44
C ASP A 135 24.08 -10.55 -19.03
N LEU A 136 23.10 -9.92 -18.40
CA LEU A 136 22.59 -8.61 -18.81
C LEU A 136 23.68 -7.53 -18.65
N PRO A 137 23.78 -6.53 -19.55
CA PRO A 137 24.69 -5.42 -19.33
C PRO A 137 24.35 -4.64 -18.05
N LYS A 138 25.40 -4.17 -17.38
CA LYS A 138 25.32 -3.57 -16.03
C LYS A 138 24.42 -2.34 -15.99
N GLU A 139 24.40 -1.54 -17.05
CA GLU A 139 23.62 -0.31 -17.17
C GLU A 139 22.11 -0.58 -17.08
N TYR A 140 21.65 -1.68 -17.66
CA TYR A 140 20.24 -2.06 -17.61
C TYR A 140 19.85 -2.61 -16.24
N ALA A 141 20.72 -3.41 -15.63
CA ALA A 141 20.50 -3.90 -14.26
C ALA A 141 20.47 -2.75 -13.25
N GLU A 142 21.37 -1.79 -13.38
CA GLU A 142 21.40 -0.57 -12.57
C GLU A 142 20.10 0.22 -12.72
N PHE A 143 19.65 0.46 -13.96
CA PHE A 143 18.39 1.16 -14.21
C PHE A 143 17.21 0.47 -13.51
N ILE A 144 17.13 -0.87 -13.61
CA ILE A 144 16.08 -1.66 -12.96
C ILE A 144 16.11 -1.52 -11.43
N ILE A 145 17.30 -1.59 -10.82
CA ILE A 145 17.46 -1.44 -9.37
C ILE A 145 17.00 -0.05 -8.92
N LEU A 146 17.35 1.00 -9.65
CA LEU A 146 16.91 2.37 -9.35
C LEU A 146 15.39 2.54 -9.48
N GLN A 147 14.76 1.94 -10.49
CA GLN A 147 13.30 1.94 -10.61
C GLN A 147 12.64 1.17 -9.47
N THR A 148 13.25 0.06 -9.06
CA THR A 148 12.78 -0.74 -7.93
C THR A 148 12.84 0.06 -6.62
N ASP A 149 13.94 0.77 -6.36
CA ASP A 149 14.06 1.66 -5.19
C ASP A 149 12.96 2.73 -5.15
N ALA A 150 12.75 3.41 -6.29
CA ALA A 150 11.72 4.44 -6.40
C ALA A 150 10.32 3.89 -6.12
N LEU A 151 10.00 2.71 -6.63
CA LEU A 151 8.71 2.06 -6.42
C LEU A 151 8.50 1.63 -4.96
N LEU A 152 9.48 0.94 -4.37
CA LEU A 152 9.41 0.51 -2.98
C LEU A 152 9.24 1.70 -2.04
N CYS A 153 10.04 2.75 -2.25
CA CYS A 153 9.94 4.02 -1.53
C CYS A 153 8.52 4.62 -1.62
N PHE A 154 7.95 4.69 -2.82
CA PHE A 154 6.59 5.21 -3.03
C PHE A 154 5.54 4.39 -2.26
N LEU A 155 5.57 3.06 -2.37
CA LEU A 155 4.60 2.18 -1.72
C LEU A 155 4.70 2.22 -0.19
N LEU A 156 5.91 2.20 0.36
CA LEU A 156 6.14 2.27 1.80
C LEU A 156 5.66 3.61 2.38
N ASN A 157 5.90 4.72 1.68
CA ASN A 157 5.40 6.03 2.11
C ASN A 157 3.87 6.11 2.10
N ILE A 158 3.21 5.50 1.11
CA ILE A 158 1.74 5.43 1.11
C ILE A 158 1.22 4.57 2.26
N VAL A 159 1.85 3.43 2.53
CA VAL A 159 1.51 2.59 3.68
C VAL A 159 1.63 3.39 4.98
N GLN A 160 2.74 4.12 5.16
CA GLN A 160 2.98 4.91 6.35
C GLN A 160 1.93 6.03 6.49
N ARG A 161 1.67 6.77 5.40
CA ARG A 161 0.59 7.75 5.35
C ARG A 161 -0.74 7.13 5.75
N HIS A 162 -1.06 5.93 5.27
CA HIS A 162 -2.32 5.26 5.61
C HIS A 162 -2.39 4.85 7.10
N LYS A 163 -1.27 4.49 7.75
CA LYS A 163 -1.27 4.26 9.21
C LYS A 163 -1.57 5.55 9.99
N GLU A 164 -1.10 6.67 9.47
CA GLU A 164 -1.28 8.00 10.07
C GLU A 164 -2.60 8.67 9.65
N TYR A 165 -3.23 8.19 8.58
CA TYR A 165 -4.43 8.79 8.01
C TYR A 165 -5.67 8.46 8.84
N ASP A 166 -6.32 9.52 9.31
CA ASP A 166 -7.62 9.48 9.94
C ASP A 166 -8.67 10.02 8.95
N PRO A 167 -9.47 9.16 8.28
CA PRO A 167 -10.50 9.66 7.38
C PRO A 167 -11.50 10.55 8.14
N PRO A 168 -11.94 11.67 7.55
CA PRO A 168 -13.00 12.46 8.14
C PRO A 168 -14.23 11.57 8.29
N LEU A 169 -14.79 11.53 9.51
CA LEU A 169 -16.06 10.85 9.75
C LEU A 169 -17.16 11.57 8.97
N VAL A 170 -18.05 10.79 8.38
CA VAL A 170 -19.27 11.31 7.75
C VAL A 170 -20.42 10.91 8.68
N PHE A 171 -21.16 11.91 9.17
CA PHE A 171 -22.21 11.69 10.16
C PHE A 171 -23.25 10.67 9.69
N THR A 172 -23.65 10.74 8.41
CA THR A 172 -24.67 9.89 7.79
C THR A 172 -24.23 8.44 7.58
N ASP A 173 -22.93 8.12 7.66
CA ASP A 173 -22.45 6.74 7.46
C ASP A 173 -22.68 5.85 8.71
N HIS A 174 -23.25 6.41 9.76
CA HIS A 174 -23.33 5.81 11.10
C HIS A 174 -24.73 5.94 11.70
N GLU A 175 -25.78 5.78 10.89
CA GLU A 175 -27.19 5.90 11.32
C GLU A 175 -27.51 5.05 12.55
N ASP A 176 -27.18 3.75 12.56
CA ASP A 176 -27.44 2.87 13.72
C ASP A 176 -26.85 3.40 15.04
N TYR A 177 -25.65 3.99 14.98
CA TYR A 177 -25.01 4.58 16.15
C TYR A 177 -25.67 5.92 16.52
N ASN A 178 -26.00 6.76 15.53
CA ASN A 178 -26.69 8.02 15.76
C ASN A 178 -28.07 7.81 16.39
N ASP A 179 -28.81 6.80 15.93
CA ASP A 179 -30.10 6.40 16.47
C ASP A 179 -29.96 5.95 17.92
N SER A 180 -28.93 5.14 18.24
CA SER A 180 -28.67 4.74 19.63
C SER A 180 -28.39 5.94 20.56
N LEU A 181 -27.71 6.96 20.06
CA LEU A 181 -27.46 8.21 20.80
C LEU A 181 -28.73 9.04 20.93
N TYR A 182 -29.58 9.06 19.90
CA TYR A 182 -30.88 9.73 19.94
C TYR A 182 -31.79 9.08 20.98
N GLU A 183 -31.91 7.75 20.99
CA GLU A 183 -32.70 7.03 21.99
C GLU A 183 -32.18 7.27 23.41
N GLN A 184 -30.86 7.35 23.59
CA GLN A 184 -30.25 7.50 24.90
C GLN A 184 -30.32 8.94 25.45
N PHE A 185 -30.14 9.94 24.60
CA PHE A 185 -29.92 11.33 25.04
C PHE A 185 -30.98 12.31 24.53
N GLY A 186 -31.77 11.93 23.51
CA GLY A 186 -32.87 12.71 22.96
C GLY A 186 -32.44 14.05 22.36
N GLU A 187 -33.35 15.02 22.45
CA GLU A 187 -33.21 16.37 21.92
C GLU A 187 -33.11 17.39 23.04
N ILE A 188 -32.40 18.48 22.77
CA ILE A 188 -32.30 19.62 23.67
C ILE A 188 -33.02 20.80 23.01
N GLU A 189 -33.99 21.39 23.72
CA GLU A 189 -34.65 22.63 23.31
C GLU A 189 -33.86 23.84 23.80
N ILE A 190 -33.53 24.76 22.90
CA ILE A 190 -32.90 26.04 23.21
C ILE A 190 -33.69 27.14 22.50
N PHE A 191 -34.40 27.98 23.27
CA PHE A 191 -35.23 29.07 22.75
C PHE A 191 -36.25 28.65 21.67
N GLY A 192 -36.79 27.44 21.76
CA GLY A 192 -37.79 26.91 20.81
C GLY A 192 -37.20 26.15 19.63
N ASP A 193 -35.87 26.11 19.48
CA ASP A 193 -35.19 25.27 18.49
C ASP A 193 -34.73 23.95 19.13
N LEU A 194 -34.84 22.85 18.38
CA LEU A 194 -34.47 21.50 18.82
C LEU A 194 -33.11 21.10 18.26
N TYR A 195 -32.24 20.59 19.12
CA TYR A 195 -30.90 20.14 18.77
C TYR A 195 -30.70 18.68 19.12
N GLN A 196 -30.24 17.91 18.13
CA GLN A 196 -30.04 16.47 18.23
C GLN A 196 -28.73 16.16 18.98
N ALA A 197 -28.80 15.40 20.08
CA ALA A 197 -27.61 14.96 20.81
C ALA A 197 -26.50 14.33 19.92
N PRO A 198 -26.78 13.43 18.96
CA PRO A 198 -25.75 12.89 18.08
C PRO A 198 -25.09 13.95 17.20
N GLU A 199 -25.84 14.91 16.67
CA GLU A 199 -25.29 15.99 15.84
C GLU A 199 -24.41 16.95 16.67
N ILE A 200 -24.85 17.30 17.88
CA ILE A 200 -24.06 18.13 18.80
C ILE A 200 -22.74 17.43 19.12
N LEU A 201 -22.79 16.13 19.49
CA LEU A 201 -21.59 15.36 19.81
C LEU A 201 -20.64 15.28 18.62
N PHE A 202 -21.17 15.07 17.42
CA PHE A 202 -20.39 14.99 16.19
C PHE A 202 -19.72 16.32 15.84
N GLN A 203 -20.45 17.43 15.90
CA GLN A 203 -19.95 18.76 15.53
C GLN A 203 -19.01 19.36 16.57
N GLN A 204 -19.36 19.25 17.86
CA GLN A 204 -18.62 19.92 18.94
C GLN A 204 -17.49 19.06 19.49
N HIS A 205 -17.64 17.73 19.46
CA HIS A 205 -16.68 16.79 20.05
C HIS A 205 -16.39 15.57 19.14
N PRO A 206 -15.91 15.75 17.90
CA PRO A 206 -15.73 14.68 16.92
C PRO A 206 -14.78 13.56 17.39
N LYS A 207 -13.77 13.89 18.20
CA LYS A 207 -12.87 12.88 18.80
C LYS A 207 -13.62 11.93 19.75
N LYS A 208 -14.51 12.48 20.57
CA LYS A 208 -15.32 11.71 21.53
C LYS A 208 -16.39 10.89 20.81
N TYR A 209 -17.02 11.48 19.78
CA TYR A 209 -17.91 10.75 18.88
C TYR A 209 -17.20 9.51 18.30
N LYS A 210 -15.99 9.69 17.75
CA LYS A 210 -15.19 8.60 17.17
C LYS A 210 -14.83 7.50 18.16
N GLU A 211 -14.41 7.88 19.37
CA GLU A 211 -14.06 6.95 20.44
C GLU A 211 -15.27 6.07 20.80
N LYS A 212 -16.43 6.71 21.03
CA LYS A 212 -17.66 6.00 21.39
C LYS A 212 -18.26 5.18 20.24
N LEU A 213 -18.12 5.63 19.01
CA LEU A 213 -18.47 4.83 17.82
C LEU A 213 -17.65 3.53 17.76
N LYS A 214 -16.35 3.57 18.10
CA LYS A 214 -15.52 2.35 18.16
C LYS A 214 -16.02 1.39 19.23
N GLU A 215 -16.33 1.90 20.43
CA GLU A 215 -16.90 1.09 21.51
C GLU A 215 -18.23 0.43 21.10
N PHE A 216 -19.12 1.20 20.46
CA PHE A 216 -20.41 0.72 19.95
C PHE A 216 -20.25 -0.44 18.95
N LYS A 217 -19.32 -0.29 17.98
CA LYS A 217 -19.03 -1.35 17.00
C LYS A 217 -18.49 -2.64 17.64
N VAL A 218 -17.70 -2.52 18.71
CA VAL A 218 -17.18 -3.69 19.46
C VAL A 218 -18.29 -4.40 20.24
N GLN A 219 -19.27 -3.65 20.75
CA GLN A 219 -20.41 -4.21 21.50
C GLN A 219 -21.47 -4.84 20.57
N GLY A 220 -21.67 -4.28 19.37
CA GLY A 220 -22.57 -4.85 18.34
C GLY A 220 -22.01 -6.08 17.60
N GLY A 221 -20.71 -6.38 17.74
CA GLY A 221 -20.03 -7.51 17.07
C GLY A 221 -20.20 -8.89 17.73
N GLN A 222 -21.09 -9.05 18.71
CA GLN A 222 -21.40 -10.35 19.33
C GLN A 222 -22.65 -11.04 18.76
N SER A 223 -23.23 -10.53 17.67
CA SER A 223 -24.39 -11.15 17.03
C SER A 223 -24.29 -11.03 15.50
N HIS A 224 -23.65 -12.01 14.87
CA HIS A 224 -24.03 -12.62 13.58
C HIS A 224 -22.91 -13.55 13.09
N ASP A 225 -22.78 -14.69 13.76
CA ASP A 225 -22.34 -15.94 13.13
C ASP A 225 -23.57 -16.85 13.09
N GLU A 226 -24.33 -16.81 11.99
CA GLU A 226 -25.18 -17.92 11.49
C GLU A 226 -25.23 -17.87 9.95
#